data_AF-A0A945MXM7-F1
#
_entry.id   AF-A0A945MXM7-F1
#
_cell.length_a   1.000
_cell.length_b   1.000
_cell.length_c   1.000
_cell.angle_alpha   90.00
_cell.angle_beta   90.00
_cell.angle_gamma   90.00
#
_symmetry.space_group_name_H-M   'P 1'
#
loop_
_entity.id
_entity.type
_entity.pdbx_description
1 polymer ?
#
loop_
_entity_poly.entity_id
_entity_poly.type
_entity_poly.pdbx_seq_one_letter_code
_entity_poly.pdbx_strand_id
1 'polypeptide(L)'
;MTGRHFFFSQRRHREPSVSQEVEIGRNRLMIASALFAAAFAVVAIRLVDVTLLGESATARLAQSAGTQIHRTGRADIVDRNSVLLASSLKTASLFANPRDILDADEAAAKLVSQLPDLNEARVRTKL
;
A
#
# COMPACT_ATOMS: atom_id res chain seq x y z
N MET A 1 -55.65 -71.30 -36.91
CA MET A 1 -54.22 -71.14 -37.25
C MET A 1 -53.98 -69.65 -37.45
N THR A 2 -53.83 -68.81 -36.42
CA THR A 2 -52.79 -68.71 -35.38
C THR A 2 -51.40 -68.47 -35.98
N GLY A 3 -50.86 -67.26 -35.82
CA GLY A 3 -49.51 -66.90 -36.29
C GLY A 3 -49.10 -65.48 -35.92
N ARG A 4 -48.88 -65.26 -34.63
CA ARG A 4 -48.43 -64.02 -33.98
C ARG A 4 -46.97 -63.74 -34.34
N HIS A 5 -46.63 -62.59 -34.95
CA HIS A 5 -45.23 -62.15 -35.05
C HIS A 5 -45.03 -60.71 -34.54
N PHE A 6 -44.69 -60.67 -33.25
CA PHE A 6 -43.74 -59.77 -32.59
C PHE A 6 -43.40 -58.45 -33.30
N PHE A 7 -44.03 -57.36 -32.82
CA PHE A 7 -43.45 -56.03 -32.88
C PHE A 7 -42.23 -55.98 -31.95
N PHE A 8 -41.03 -56.03 -32.54
CA PHE A 8 -39.78 -55.79 -31.83
C PHE A 8 -39.63 -54.28 -31.60
N SER A 9 -40.03 -53.83 -30.41
CA SER A 9 -39.73 -52.49 -29.91
C SER A 9 -38.21 -52.31 -29.85
N GLN A 10 -37.65 -51.48 -30.74
CA GLN A 10 -36.29 -50.98 -30.64
C GLN A 10 -36.13 -50.22 -29.33
N ARG A 11 -35.57 -50.86 -28.31
CA ARG A 11 -34.94 -50.12 -27.21
C ARG A 11 -33.72 -49.41 -27.79
N ARG A 12 -33.88 -48.14 -28.16
CA ARG A 12 -32.76 -47.24 -28.45
C ARG A 12 -31.89 -47.16 -27.20
N HIS A 13 -30.81 -47.94 -27.17
CA HIS A 13 -29.67 -47.67 -26.31
C HIS A 13 -29.09 -46.33 -26.77
N ARG A 14 -29.39 -45.26 -26.04
CA ARG A 14 -28.62 -44.02 -26.10
C ARG A 14 -27.35 -44.27 -25.31
N GLU A 15 -26.21 -44.30 -25.98
CA GLU A 15 -24.93 -44.23 -25.26
C GLU A 15 -24.84 -42.88 -24.52
N PRO A 16 -24.34 -42.88 -23.27
CA PRO A 16 -24.11 -41.63 -22.56
C PRO A 16 -22.99 -40.86 -23.28
N SER A 17 -23.25 -39.61 -23.63
CA SER A 17 -22.30 -38.69 -24.27
C SER A 17 -21.23 -38.24 -23.28
N VAL A 18 -20.32 -39.14 -22.90
CA VAL A 18 -19.18 -38.85 -21.99
C VAL A 18 -18.41 -37.61 -22.45
N SER A 19 -18.33 -37.40 -23.77
CA SER A 19 -17.67 -36.24 -24.38
C SER A 19 -18.32 -34.90 -24.00
N GLN A 20 -19.64 -34.81 -23.85
CA GLN A 20 -20.32 -33.55 -23.52
C GLN A 20 -20.07 -33.11 -22.08
N GLU A 21 -19.98 -34.05 -21.15
CA GLU A 21 -19.69 -33.75 -19.73
C GLU A 21 -18.24 -33.30 -19.56
N VAL A 22 -17.31 -33.94 -20.27
CA VAL A 22 -15.89 -33.56 -20.32
C VAL A 22 -15.70 -32.19 -20.98
N GLU A 23 -16.48 -31.88 -22.03
CA GLU A 23 -16.45 -30.57 -22.72
C GLU A 23 -16.80 -29.41 -21.79
N ILE A 24 -17.86 -29.57 -20.99
CA ILE A 24 -18.32 -28.54 -20.05
C ILE A 24 -17.28 -28.33 -18.94
N GLY A 25 -16.71 -29.41 -18.40
CA GLY A 25 -15.62 -29.33 -17.42
C GLY A 25 -14.39 -28.62 -17.99
N ARG A 26 -14.01 -28.95 -19.23
CA ARG A 26 -12.87 -28.35 -19.93
C ARG A 26 -13.06 -26.85 -20.18
N ASN A 27 -14.25 -26.44 -20.60
CA ASN A 27 -14.57 -25.02 -20.84
C ASN A 27 -14.50 -24.20 -19.55
N ARG A 28 -15.08 -24.71 -18.44
CA ARG A 28 -15.02 -24.03 -17.14
C ARG A 28 -13.57 -23.90 -16.64
N LEU A 29 -12.76 -24.94 -16.83
CA LEU A 29 -11.34 -24.92 -16.48
C LEU A 29 -10.57 -23.87 -17.30
N MET A 30 -10.81 -23.77 -18.61
CA MET A 30 -10.19 -22.76 -19.47
C MET A 30 -10.58 -21.33 -19.09
N ILE A 31 -11.85 -21.10 -18.76
CA ILE A 31 -12.31 -19.78 -18.32
C ILE A 31 -11.65 -19.40 -16.99
N ALA A 32 -11.62 -20.33 -16.03
CA ALA A 32 -11.00 -20.09 -14.73
C ALA A 32 -9.49 -19.81 -14.88
N SER A 33 -8.78 -20.60 -15.69
CA SER A 33 -7.34 -20.40 -15.91
C SER A 33 -7.05 -19.07 -16.61
N ALA A 34 -7.87 -18.67 -17.58
CA ALA A 34 -7.76 -17.37 -18.24
C ALA A 34 -7.97 -16.21 -17.27
N LEU A 35 -8.97 -16.29 -16.39
CA LEU A 35 -9.22 -15.26 -15.36
C LEU A 35 -8.05 -15.14 -14.38
N PHE A 36 -7.54 -16.26 -13.87
CA PHE A 36 -6.37 -16.25 -12.99
C PHE A 36 -5.13 -15.71 -13.71
N ALA A 37 -4.88 -16.14 -14.95
CA ALA A 37 -3.76 -15.64 -15.75
C ALA A 37 -3.85 -14.12 -15.96
N ALA A 38 -5.04 -13.58 -16.24
CA ALA A 38 -5.26 -12.14 -16.37
C ALA A 38 -5.00 -11.40 -15.05
N ALA A 39 -5.48 -11.93 -13.92
CA ALA A 39 -5.22 -11.34 -12.60
C ALA A 39 -3.73 -11.31 -12.27
N PHE A 40 -3.02 -12.41 -12.50
CA PHE A 40 -1.56 -12.47 -12.32
C PHE A 40 -0.81 -11.54 -13.27
N ALA A 41 -1.25 -11.39 -14.51
CA ALA A 41 -0.68 -10.45 -15.45
C ALA A 41 -0.80 -9.00 -14.95
N VAL A 42 -1.95 -8.60 -14.38
CA VAL A 42 -2.13 -7.27 -13.78
C VAL A 42 -1.15 -7.05 -12.61
N VAL A 43 -0.99 -8.04 -11.74
CA VAL A 43 -0.03 -7.95 -10.62
C VAL A 43 1.41 -7.84 -11.13
N ALA A 44 1.79 -8.64 -12.14
CA ALA A 44 3.13 -8.60 -12.73
C ALA A 44 3.43 -7.25 -13.40
N ILE A 45 2.46 -6.71 -14.16
CA ILE A 45 2.56 -5.37 -14.76
C ILE A 45 2.72 -4.32 -13.67
N ARG A 46 1.90 -4.37 -12.60
CA ARG A 46 2.01 -3.44 -11.47
C ARG A 46 3.33 -3.55 -10.74
N LEU A 47 3.87 -4.76 -10.61
CA LEU A 47 5.17 -4.96 -9.98
C LEU A 47 6.27 -4.29 -10.81
N VAL A 48 6.29 -4.53 -12.13
CA VAL A 48 7.24 -3.88 -13.06
C VAL A 48 7.11 -2.36 -13.05
N ASP A 49 5.88 -1.86 -13.08
CA ASP A 49 5.58 -0.42 -12.99
C ASP A 49 6.17 0.19 -11.70
N VAL A 50 5.91 -0.41 -10.55
CA VAL A 50 6.39 0.10 -9.26
C VAL A 50 7.92 -0.05 -9.10
N THR A 51 8.52 -1.13 -9.59
CA THR A 51 9.95 -1.41 -9.34
C THR A 51 10.89 -0.77 -10.36
N LEU A 52 10.51 -0.72 -11.65
CA LEU A 52 11.37 -0.23 -12.72
C LEU A 52 11.01 1.19 -13.17
N LEU A 53 9.73 1.58 -13.12
CA LEU A 53 9.26 2.90 -13.56
C LEU A 53 8.93 3.82 -12.38
N GLY A 54 8.72 3.24 -11.20
CA GLY A 54 8.23 3.89 -9.99
C GLY A 54 9.30 4.43 -9.05
N GLU A 55 10.54 4.68 -9.49
CA GLU A 55 11.62 5.20 -8.65
C GLU A 55 11.22 6.50 -7.90
N SER A 56 10.32 7.30 -8.50
CA SER A 56 9.74 8.48 -7.87
C SER A 56 8.68 8.19 -6.81
N ALA A 57 8.00 7.03 -6.86
CA ALA A 57 6.98 6.61 -5.92
C ALA A 57 7.55 5.86 -4.72
N THR A 58 8.57 5.00 -4.91
CA THR A 58 9.26 4.31 -3.80
C THR A 58 10.12 5.28 -2.97
N ALA A 59 10.78 6.26 -3.59
CA ALA A 59 11.46 7.33 -2.84
C ALA A 59 10.46 8.18 -2.04
N ARG A 60 9.28 8.48 -2.59
CA ARG A 60 8.18 9.14 -1.87
C ARG A 60 7.57 8.26 -0.78
N LEU A 61 7.46 6.94 -1.00
CA LEU A 61 6.91 5.99 -0.04
C LEU A 61 7.87 5.76 1.14
N ALA A 62 9.17 5.63 0.88
CA ALA A 62 10.21 5.57 1.91
C ALA A 62 10.34 6.91 2.66
N GLN A 63 10.21 8.06 1.99
CA GLN A 63 10.07 9.36 2.65
C GLN A 63 8.75 9.50 3.43
N SER A 64 7.70 8.78 3.04
CA SER A 64 6.39 8.76 3.70
C SER A 64 6.26 7.73 4.83
N ALA A 65 7.22 6.81 4.96
CA ALA A 65 7.39 5.96 6.15
C ALA A 65 7.92 6.76 7.34
N GLY A 66 8.49 7.96 7.09
CA GLY A 66 8.36 9.06 8.04
C GLY A 66 6.90 9.46 8.05
N THR A 67 6.17 8.98 9.06
CA THR A 67 4.74 9.20 9.32
C THR A 67 4.19 10.29 8.41
N GLN A 68 3.37 9.91 7.42
CA GLN A 68 2.38 10.82 6.87
C GLN A 68 1.47 11.19 8.04
N ILE A 69 1.99 12.05 8.93
CA ILE A 69 1.19 12.90 9.75
C ILE A 69 0.43 13.62 8.66
N HIS A 70 -0.81 13.19 8.44
CA HIS A 70 -1.82 14.08 7.94
C HIS A 70 -1.64 15.29 8.84
N ARG A 71 -0.87 16.27 8.36
CA ARG A 71 -0.75 17.55 9.01
C ARG A 71 -2.15 18.06 8.85
N THR A 72 -2.97 17.79 9.84
CA THR A 72 -4.11 18.62 10.21
C THR A 72 -3.47 19.95 10.59
N GLY A 73 -2.96 20.66 9.58
CA GLY A 73 -2.29 21.93 9.74
C GLY A 73 -3.31 22.82 10.40
N ARG A 74 -2.95 23.39 11.55
CA ARG A 74 -3.82 24.34 12.22
C ARG A 74 -4.08 25.46 11.21
N ALA A 75 -5.36 25.63 10.87
CA ALA A 75 -5.79 26.70 9.98
C ALA A 75 -5.46 28.05 10.60
N ASP A 76 -5.30 29.04 9.73
CA ASP A 76 -5.11 30.42 10.13
C ASP A 76 -6.36 30.90 10.89
N ILE A 77 -6.14 31.56 12.03
CA ILE A 77 -7.21 32.23 12.77
C ILE A 77 -7.32 33.66 12.23
N VAL A 78 -8.52 34.05 11.84
CA VAL A 78 -8.86 35.39 11.37
C VAL A 78 -9.96 36.01 12.24
N ASP A 79 -9.95 37.34 12.40
CA ASP A 79 -11.05 38.08 13.05
C ASP A 79 -12.27 38.23 12.12
N ARG A 80 -13.36 38.83 12.62
CA ARG A 80 -14.60 39.18 11.88
C ARG A 80 -14.36 40.03 10.63
N ASN A 81 -13.27 40.81 10.63
CA ASN A 81 -12.85 41.64 9.51
C ASN A 81 -11.85 40.91 8.58
N SER A 82 -11.73 39.58 8.73
CA SER A 82 -10.80 38.72 7.99
C SER A 82 -9.31 39.05 8.15
N VAL A 83 -8.94 39.76 9.23
CA VAL A 83 -7.54 40.06 9.57
C VAL A 83 -6.90 38.84 10.24
N LEU A 84 -5.70 38.46 9.79
CA LEU A 84 -4.94 37.34 10.33
C LEU A 84 -4.48 37.61 11.77
N LEU A 85 -4.85 36.72 12.69
CA LEU A 85 -4.47 36.78 14.11
C LEU A 85 -3.42 35.73 14.49
N ALA A 86 -3.48 34.53 13.92
CA ALA A 86 -2.51 33.47 14.24
C ALA A 86 -2.36 32.46 13.10
N SER A 87 -1.13 32.27 12.64
CA SER A 87 -0.77 31.30 11.60
C SER A 87 0.28 30.31 12.10
N SER A 88 0.37 29.16 11.42
CA SER A 88 1.40 28.16 11.67
C SER A 88 2.56 28.36 10.70
N LEU A 89 3.72 28.80 11.21
CA LEU A 89 4.92 28.95 10.39
C LEU A 89 5.70 27.64 10.31
N LYS A 90 6.19 27.31 9.12
CA LYS A 90 7.16 26.23 8.96
C LYS A 90 8.53 26.76 9.35
N THR A 91 9.10 26.19 10.41
CA THR A 91 10.44 26.53 10.91
C THR A 91 11.32 25.30 10.87
N ALA A 92 12.58 25.49 10.48
CA ALA A 92 13.59 24.44 10.60
C ALA A 92 13.92 24.23 12.08
N SER A 93 14.00 22.98 12.51
CA SER A 93 14.35 22.61 13.88
C SER A 93 15.44 21.55 13.88
N LEU A 94 16.34 21.67 14.84
CA LEU A 94 17.43 20.73 15.08
C LEU A 94 17.05 19.81 16.24
N PHE A 95 17.21 18.50 16.06
CA PHE A 95 16.93 17.51 17.09
C PHE A 95 18.02 16.44 17.10
N ALA A 96 18.23 15.83 18.27
CA ALA A 96 19.10 14.69 18.45
C ALA A 96 18.41 13.67 19.37
N ASN A 97 18.76 12.40 19.24
CA ASN A 97 18.34 11.36 20.18
C ASN A 97 19.35 11.30 21.34
N PRO A 98 18.91 11.53 22.60
CA PRO A 98 19.79 11.50 23.78
C PRO A 98 20.67 10.25 23.88
N ARG A 99 20.13 9.09 23.49
CA ARG A 99 20.84 7.81 23.57
C ARG A 99 22.03 7.68 22.63
N ASP A 100 22.09 8.52 21.59
CA ASP A 100 23.15 8.50 20.60
C ASP A 100 24.25 9.54 20.91
N ILE A 101 24.10 10.29 22.02
CA ILE A 101 25.05 11.32 22.46
C ILE A 101 26.06 10.69 23.42
N LEU A 102 27.34 10.78 23.07
CA LEU A 102 28.42 10.15 23.82
C LEU A 102 28.75 10.89 25.12
N ASP A 103 28.86 12.22 25.04
CA ASP A 103 29.13 13.11 26.17
C ASP A 103 28.17 14.31 26.11
N ALA A 104 27.20 14.34 27.03
CA ALA A 104 26.19 15.39 27.10
C ALA A 104 26.76 16.73 27.57
N ASP A 105 27.84 16.73 28.36
CA ASP A 105 28.45 17.94 28.92
C ASP A 105 29.23 18.65 27.83
N GLU A 106 30.06 17.90 27.09
CA GLU A 106 30.81 18.42 25.95
C GLU A 106 29.87 18.89 24.83
N ALA A 107 28.83 18.12 24.53
CA ALA A 107 27.85 18.48 23.50
C ALA A 107 27.10 19.76 23.87
N ALA A 108 26.66 19.92 25.12
CA ALA A 108 25.99 21.14 25.58
C ALA A 108 26.89 22.37 25.47
N ALA A 109 28.15 22.27 25.91
CA ALA A 109 29.12 23.38 25.82
C ALA A 109 29.38 23.80 24.36
N LYS A 110 29.60 22.84 23.47
CA LYS A 110 29.79 23.11 22.02
C LYS A 110 28.54 23.72 21.39
N LEU A 111 27.35 23.24 21.74
CA LEU A 111 26.10 23.79 21.21
C LEU A 111 25.90 25.25 21.62
N VAL A 112 26.15 25.61 22.89
CA VAL A 112 26.02 27.00 23.35
C VAL A 112 27.05 27.91 22.70
N SER A 113 28.25 27.41 22.38
CA SER A 113 29.25 28.18 21.64
C SER A 113 28.80 28.61 20.23
N GLN A 114 27.98 27.79 19.57
CA GLN A 114 27.48 28.05 18.21
C GLN A 114 26.09 28.70 18.22
N LEU A 115 25.29 28.46 19.26
CA LEU A 115 23.97 29.01 19.47
C LEU A 115 23.94 29.73 20.83
N PRO A 116 24.42 30.99 20.90
CA PRO A 116 24.63 31.71 22.16
C PRO A 116 23.35 32.04 22.93
N ASP A 117 22.19 31.97 22.28
CA ASP A 117 20.88 32.14 22.94
C ASP A 117 20.45 30.91 23.76
N LEU A 118 21.17 29.79 23.66
CA LEU A 118 20.89 28.58 24.42
C LEU A 118 21.45 28.66 25.84
N ASN A 119 20.68 28.14 26.80
CA ASN A 119 21.14 27.95 28.17
C ASN A 119 21.75 26.54 28.33
N GLU A 120 23.03 26.48 28.69
CA GLU A 120 23.80 25.24 28.80
C GLU A 120 23.16 24.21 29.74
N ALA A 121 22.79 24.62 30.95
CA ALA A 121 22.16 23.74 31.93
C ALA A 121 20.86 23.13 31.39
N ARG A 122 20.06 23.93 30.68
CA ARG A 122 18.80 23.49 30.07
C ARG A 122 19.03 22.54 28.90
N VAL A 123 20.08 22.75 28.11
CA VAL A 123 20.44 21.86 27.00
C VAL A 123 20.93 20.53 27.56
N ARG A 124 21.83 20.54 28.54
CA ARG A 124 22.35 19.35 29.21
C ARG A 124 21.26 18.43 29.76
N THR A 125 20.19 18.97 30.34
CA THR A 125 19.05 18.15 30.85
C THR A 125 18.30 17.40 29.75
N LYS A 126 18.44 17.81 28.49
CA LYS A 126 17.72 17.26 27.33
C LYS A 126 18.56 16.35 26.45
N LEU A 127 19.88 16.31 26.66
CA LEU A 127 20.83 15.43 25.97
C LEU A 127 21.06 14.16 26.81
#